data_AF-A0A834X194-F1
#
_entry.id   AF-A0A834X194-F1
#
_cell.length_a   1.000
_cell.length_b   1.000
_cell.length_c   1.000
_cell.angle_alpha   90.00
_cell.angle_beta   90.00
_cell.angle_gamma   90.00
#
_symmetry.space_group_name_H-M   'P 1'
#
loop_
_entity.id
_entity.type
_entity.pdbx_description
1 polymer ?
#
loop_
_entity_poly.entity_id
_entity_poly.type
_entity_poly.pdbx_seq_one_letter_code
_entity_poly.pdbx_strand_id
1 'polypeptide(L)'
;MPTTRFHSKSFLEPLRNDGFCFQHCVSLLERLRDNDDVNYGRSLHSFFSKSGFDRDAFVQNNMIRFYGDICGDLKSAHLLFDEIPEPSLISWTSLISSYVHHGQHVIVKRILEYIAFGTESELYDYIQGKNNYKQKIEMTAPVITQVSGSDKSSSFVVSFFVPKKNQAKPPPPLKGMHVQRWKKTVYVAVRQFGGFVNDTNVGEEAAALKNSIAGTQWSSAIDKSHKKGGGYASAYTVAQYNAPFEYADRVNEIWFLFDMQNRKGNMM
;
A
#
# COMPACT_ATOMS: atom_id res chain seq x y z
N MET A 1 -14.68 -54.26 6.78
CA MET A 1 -14.57 -53.99 8.23
C MET A 1 -14.13 -52.55 8.41
N PRO A 2 -14.72 -51.75 9.32
CA PRO A 2 -14.24 -50.40 9.55
C PRO A 2 -12.93 -50.43 10.35
N THR A 3 -11.94 -49.69 9.87
CA THR A 3 -10.61 -49.56 10.48
C THR A 3 -10.65 -48.53 11.61
N THR A 4 -10.26 -48.94 12.82
CA THR A 4 -10.11 -48.06 13.99
C THR A 4 -8.76 -47.36 13.96
N ARG A 5 -8.72 -46.04 14.24
CA ARG A 5 -7.48 -45.25 14.31
C ARG A 5 -7.39 -44.53 15.66
N PHE A 6 -6.32 -44.75 16.41
CA PHE A 6 -6.01 -43.95 17.60
C PHE A 6 -5.35 -42.64 17.17
N HIS A 7 -5.78 -41.52 17.75
CA HIS A 7 -5.15 -40.21 17.60
C HIS A 7 -5.10 -39.54 18.96
N SER A 8 -3.95 -38.99 19.35
CA SER A 8 -3.86 -38.07 20.47
C SER A 8 -4.05 -36.64 19.95
N LYS A 9 -5.00 -35.91 20.53
CA LYS A 9 -4.99 -34.45 20.47
C LYS A 9 -4.18 -33.98 21.67
N SER A 10 -2.91 -33.67 21.46
CA SER A 10 -2.18 -32.81 22.38
C SER A 10 -2.73 -31.39 22.19
N PHE A 11 -3.66 -30.98 23.05
CA PHE A 11 -3.81 -29.56 23.31
C PHE A 11 -2.48 -29.11 23.92
N LEU A 12 -1.74 -28.26 23.21
CA LEU A 12 -0.73 -27.44 23.88
C LEU A 12 -1.53 -26.49 24.75
N GLU A 13 -1.63 -26.80 26.04
CA GLU A 13 -1.89 -25.76 27.03
C GLU A 13 -0.83 -24.66 26.82
N PRO A 14 -1.21 -23.38 26.87
CA PRO A 14 -0.21 -22.32 26.85
C PRO A 14 0.77 -22.61 27.98
N LEU A 15 2.05 -22.79 27.62
CA LEU A 15 3.13 -22.98 28.57
C LEU A 15 3.01 -21.89 29.64
N ARG A 16 2.57 -22.29 30.83
CA ARG A 16 2.54 -21.41 31.98
C ARG A 16 3.99 -21.03 32.28
N ASN A 17 4.21 -19.72 32.32
CA ASN A 17 5.49 -19.06 32.24
C ASN A 17 6.27 -19.16 33.57
N ASP A 18 6.70 -20.37 33.95
CA ASP A 18 7.34 -20.59 35.26
C ASP A 18 8.88 -20.72 35.16
N GLY A 19 9.50 -20.23 34.07
CA GLY A 19 10.96 -20.25 33.95
C GLY A 19 11.60 -19.41 32.84
N PHE A 20 10.84 -18.86 31.89
CA PHE A 20 11.40 -18.05 30.82
C PHE A 20 11.19 -16.55 31.10
N CYS A 21 12.13 -15.95 31.82
CA CYS A 21 12.12 -14.53 32.13
C CYS A 21 12.61 -13.68 30.94
N PHE A 22 12.17 -12.43 30.87
CA PHE A 22 12.62 -11.39 29.92
C PHE A 22 14.15 -11.35 29.74
N GLN A 23 14.91 -11.64 30.81
CA GLN A 23 16.38 -11.70 30.76
C GLN A 23 16.94 -12.74 29.79
N HIS A 24 16.23 -13.86 29.57
CA HIS A 24 16.62 -14.87 28.58
C HIS A 24 16.37 -14.39 27.14
N CYS A 25 15.31 -13.60 26.89
CA CYS A 25 15.11 -12.96 25.59
C CYS A 25 16.28 -12.04 25.24
N VAL A 26 16.70 -11.23 26.22
CA VAL A 26 17.82 -10.28 26.06
C VAL A 26 19.10 -11.02 25.65
N SER A 27 19.49 -12.07 26.37
CA SER A 27 20.74 -12.79 26.09
C SER A 27 20.72 -13.49 24.72
N LEU A 28 19.57 -14.06 24.31
CA LEU A 28 19.42 -14.68 23.00
C LEU A 28 19.52 -13.66 21.86
N LEU A 29 18.96 -12.46 22.06
CA LEU A 29 19.01 -11.35 21.12
C LEU A 29 20.38 -10.68 21.04
N GLU A 30 21.08 -10.54 22.17
CA GLU A 30 22.48 -10.09 22.19
C GLU A 30 23.37 -11.03 21.38
N ARG A 31 23.24 -12.34 21.61
CA ARG A 31 23.95 -13.35 20.83
C ARG A 31 23.64 -13.29 19.33
N LEU A 32 22.39 -12.99 18.97
CA LEU A 32 22.01 -12.80 17.58
C LEU A 32 22.75 -11.62 16.95
N ARG A 33 22.80 -10.48 17.65
CA ARG A 33 23.48 -9.26 17.20
C ARG A 33 25.00 -9.43 17.09
N ASP A 34 25.59 -10.28 17.91
CA ASP A 34 27.05 -10.47 17.91
C ASP A 34 27.56 -11.38 16.80
N ASN A 35 26.70 -12.25 16.26
CA ASN A 35 27.10 -13.29 15.29
C ASN A 35 26.51 -13.11 13.89
N ASP A 36 25.52 -12.24 13.72
CA ASP A 36 24.79 -11.99 12.46
C ASP A 36 24.32 -13.29 11.76
N ASP A 37 24.09 -14.36 12.53
CA ASP A 37 23.69 -15.66 11.99
C ASP A 37 22.19 -15.67 11.67
N VAL A 38 21.88 -15.55 10.38
CA VAL A 38 20.53 -15.56 9.83
C VAL A 38 19.74 -16.83 10.19
N ASN A 39 20.38 -18.00 10.24
CA ASN A 39 19.69 -19.25 10.56
C ASN A 39 19.34 -19.32 12.05
N TYR A 40 20.26 -18.87 12.90
CA TYR A 40 20.00 -18.71 14.33
C TYR A 40 18.86 -17.73 14.58
N GLY A 41 18.88 -16.56 13.94
CA GLY A 41 17.82 -15.55 14.12
C GLY A 41 16.45 -16.01 13.64
N ARG A 42 16.35 -16.74 12.52
CA ARG A 42 15.07 -17.35 12.08
C ARG A 42 14.56 -18.41 13.06
N SER A 43 15.47 -19.22 13.60
CA SER A 43 15.12 -20.22 14.62
C SER A 43 14.64 -19.56 15.90
N LEU A 44 15.31 -18.46 16.29
CA LEU A 44 14.96 -17.65 17.45
C LEU A 44 13.59 -16.96 17.27
N HIS A 45 13.30 -16.41 16.09
CA HIS A 45 11.99 -15.84 15.79
C HIS A 45 10.88 -16.90 15.90
N SER A 46 11.09 -18.10 15.35
CA SER A 46 10.12 -19.20 15.50
C SER A 46 9.92 -19.59 16.97
N PHE A 47 10.99 -19.58 17.76
CA PHE A 47 10.92 -19.85 19.19
C PHE A 47 10.10 -18.79 19.94
N PHE A 48 10.33 -17.50 19.67
CA PHE A 48 9.55 -16.42 20.29
C PHE A 48 8.06 -16.51 19.95
N SER A 49 7.73 -16.80 18.69
CA SER A 49 6.33 -16.95 18.28
C SER A 49 5.63 -18.14 18.94
N LYS A 50 6.30 -19.30 19.00
CA LYS A 50 5.75 -20.49 19.70
C LYS A 50 5.60 -20.29 21.21
N SER A 51 6.40 -19.40 21.78
CA SER A 51 6.42 -19.12 23.22
C SER A 51 5.56 -17.90 23.60
N GLY A 52 4.95 -17.22 22.63
CA GLY A 52 4.09 -16.05 22.84
C GLY A 52 4.83 -14.75 23.18
N PHE A 53 6.16 -14.70 23.01
CA PHE A 53 6.97 -13.49 23.21
C PHE A 53 7.01 -12.59 21.98
N ASP A 54 6.49 -13.04 20.85
CA ASP A 54 6.37 -12.26 19.60
C ASP A 54 5.43 -11.05 19.71
N ARG A 55 4.64 -10.94 20.79
CA ARG A 55 3.81 -9.77 21.11
C ARG A 55 4.50 -8.74 21.99
N ASP A 56 5.66 -9.06 22.53
CA ASP A 56 6.42 -8.15 23.37
C ASP A 56 7.14 -7.12 22.48
N ALA A 57 6.94 -5.83 22.76
CA ALA A 57 7.47 -4.75 21.92
C ALA A 57 9.00 -4.77 21.82
N PHE A 58 9.71 -5.23 22.86
CA PHE A 58 11.17 -5.36 22.81
C PHE A 58 11.57 -6.46 21.83
N VAL A 59 10.91 -7.62 21.86
CA VAL A 59 11.16 -8.72 20.93
C VAL A 59 10.80 -8.30 19.49
N GLN A 60 9.64 -7.69 19.28
CA GLN A 60 9.19 -7.21 17.97
C GLN A 60 10.20 -6.25 17.34
N ASN A 61 10.63 -5.22 18.06
CA ASN A 61 11.60 -4.24 17.56
C ASN A 61 12.95 -4.88 17.20
N ASN A 62 13.42 -5.84 17.99
CA ASN A 62 14.64 -6.56 17.68
C ASN A 62 14.48 -7.48 16.47
N MET A 63 13.32 -8.11 16.29
CA MET A 63 13.04 -8.92 15.10
C MET A 63 12.94 -8.06 13.84
N ILE A 64 12.33 -6.87 13.90
CA ILE A 64 12.33 -5.90 12.79
C ILE A 64 13.77 -5.58 12.35
N ARG A 65 14.65 -5.25 13.30
CA ARG A 65 16.07 -4.98 13.00
C ARG A 65 16.81 -6.21 12.49
N PHE A 66 16.53 -7.40 13.03
CA PHE A 66 17.14 -8.63 12.53
C PHE A 66 16.79 -8.89 11.06
N TYR A 67 15.51 -8.80 10.69
CA TYR A 67 15.12 -8.98 9.29
C TYR A 67 15.63 -7.83 8.41
N GLY A 68 15.57 -6.60 8.90
CA GLY A 68 15.95 -5.41 8.13
C GLY A 68 17.45 -5.25 7.96
N ASP A 69 18.19 -5.14 9.07
CA ASP A 69 19.63 -4.84 9.10
C ASP A 69 20.49 -6.07 8.80
N ILE A 70 20.18 -7.24 9.39
CA ILE A 70 21.04 -8.43 9.32
C ILE A 70 20.70 -9.30 8.10
N CYS A 71 19.40 -9.57 7.86
CA CYS A 71 19.00 -10.40 6.72
C CYS A 71 18.93 -9.63 5.39
N GLY A 72 18.81 -8.31 5.43
CA GLY A 72 18.46 -7.48 4.27
C GLY A 72 17.04 -7.73 3.74
N ASP A 73 16.20 -8.43 4.50
CA ASP A 73 14.81 -8.75 4.15
C ASP A 73 13.87 -7.67 4.68
N LEU A 74 13.90 -6.52 3.99
CA LEU A 74 13.07 -5.36 4.29
C LEU A 74 11.57 -5.67 4.24
N LYS A 75 11.15 -6.69 3.46
CA LYS A 75 9.73 -7.10 3.38
C LYS A 75 9.29 -7.73 4.70
N SER A 76 10.05 -8.70 5.20
CA SER A 76 9.74 -9.34 6.49
C SER A 76 9.85 -8.37 7.66
N ALA A 77 10.85 -7.46 7.64
CA ALA A 77 10.98 -6.40 8.64
C ALA A 77 9.73 -5.49 8.69
N HIS A 78 9.18 -5.14 7.52
CA HIS A 78 7.97 -4.33 7.45
C HIS A 78 6.72 -5.07 7.93
N LEU A 79 6.54 -6.33 7.52
CA LEU A 79 5.40 -7.12 7.97
C LEU A 79 5.34 -7.24 9.50
N LEU A 80 6.50 -7.43 10.14
CA LEU A 80 6.59 -7.42 11.60
C LEU A 80 6.25 -6.06 12.22
N PHE A 81 6.57 -4.97 11.53
CA PHE A 81 6.19 -3.63 11.97
C PHE A 81 4.67 -3.41 11.87
N ASP A 82 4.03 -3.89 10.80
CA ASP A 82 2.58 -3.80 10.60
C ASP A 82 1.77 -4.60 11.64
N GLU A 83 2.37 -5.64 12.20
CA GLU A 83 1.77 -6.43 13.29
C GLU A 83 1.73 -5.67 14.63
N ILE A 84 2.45 -4.55 14.77
CA ILE A 84 2.46 -3.73 15.98
C ILE A 84 1.24 -2.79 15.96
N PRO A 85 0.24 -2.96 16.86
CA PRO A 85 -0.99 -2.16 16.81
C PRO A 85 -0.75 -0.65 17.03
N GLU A 86 0.21 -0.32 17.90
CA GLU A 86 0.62 1.05 18.20
C GLU A 86 2.16 1.13 18.18
N PRO A 87 2.77 1.37 17.00
CA PRO A 87 4.22 1.40 16.88
C PRO A 87 4.84 2.55 17.68
N SER A 88 5.79 2.20 18.54
CA SER A 88 6.55 3.17 19.35
C SER A 88 7.60 3.92 18.52
N LEU A 89 8.20 4.97 19.09
CA LEU A 89 9.35 5.65 18.46
C LEU A 89 10.49 4.67 18.14
N ILE A 90 10.70 3.65 18.99
CA ILE A 90 11.73 2.63 18.77
C ILE A 90 11.38 1.77 17.55
N SER A 91 10.09 1.43 17.38
CA SER A 91 9.60 0.66 16.24
C SER A 91 9.83 1.42 14.93
N TRP A 92 9.43 2.70 14.88
CA TRP A 92 9.61 3.56 13.71
C TRP A 92 11.09 3.76 13.37
N THR A 93 11.93 4.07 14.36
CA THR A 93 13.36 4.29 14.13
C THR A 93 14.07 3.01 13.71
N SER A 94 13.68 1.85 14.24
CA SER A 94 14.19 0.54 13.81
C SER A 94 13.91 0.29 12.33
N LEU A 95 12.66 0.46 11.90
CA LEU A 95 12.25 0.25 10.52
C LEU A 95 12.93 1.25 9.57
N ILE A 96 12.94 2.54 9.93
CA ILE A 96 13.57 3.60 9.13
C ILE A 96 15.07 3.34 8.97
N SER A 97 15.75 2.97 10.05
CA SER A 97 17.20 2.68 10.01
C SER A 97 17.52 1.58 9.00
N SER A 98 16.73 0.49 9.00
CA SER A 98 16.93 -0.61 8.04
C SER A 98 16.74 -0.15 6.59
N TYR A 99 15.74 0.69 6.32
CA TYR A 99 15.57 1.28 4.98
C TYR A 99 16.72 2.22 4.59
N VAL A 100 17.24 3.03 5.52
CA VAL A 100 18.39 3.90 5.27
C VAL A 100 19.64 3.07 4.95
N HIS A 101 19.92 2.03 5.73
CA HIS A 101 21.07 1.14 5.51
C HIS A 101 21.06 0.50 4.12
N HIS A 102 19.87 0.26 3.55
CA HIS A 102 19.68 -0.35 2.24
C HIS A 102 19.41 0.67 1.12
N GLY A 103 19.68 1.96 1.35
CA GLY A 103 19.58 3.01 0.32
C GLY A 103 18.14 3.33 -0.12
N GLN A 104 17.12 2.92 0.62
CA GLN A 104 15.71 3.10 0.28
C GLN A 104 15.19 4.50 0.66
N HIS A 105 15.92 5.55 0.26
CA HIS A 105 15.66 6.93 0.69
C HIS A 105 14.27 7.46 0.31
N VAL A 106 13.69 7.00 -0.80
CA VAL A 106 12.33 7.35 -1.21
C VAL A 106 11.30 6.84 -0.21
N ILE A 107 11.50 5.61 0.31
CA ILE A 107 10.62 5.01 1.32
C ILE A 107 10.78 5.75 2.65
N VAL A 108 12.02 6.03 3.06
CA VAL A 108 12.31 6.80 4.27
C VAL A 108 11.62 8.15 4.24
N LYS A 109 11.72 8.89 3.13
CA LYS A 109 11.06 10.19 2.95
C LYS A 109 9.55 10.07 3.17
N ARG A 110 8.91 9.05 2.61
CA ARG A 110 7.46 8.83 2.77
C ARG A 110 7.05 8.45 4.18
N ILE A 111 7.83 7.60 4.84
CA ILE A 111 7.59 7.25 6.25
C ILE A 111 7.70 8.51 7.11
N LEU A 112 8.73 9.33 6.89
CA LEU A 112 8.89 10.60 7.63
C LEU A 112 7.77 11.60 7.33
N GLU A 113 7.32 11.71 6.09
CA GLU A 113 6.14 12.51 5.72
C GLU A 113 4.88 12.00 6.43
N TYR A 114 4.66 10.69 6.47
CA TYR A 114 3.55 10.09 7.20
C TYR A 114 3.62 10.37 8.71
N ILE A 115 4.79 10.28 9.31
CA ILE A 115 4.98 10.57 10.74
C ILE A 115 4.79 12.07 11.03
N ALA A 116 5.34 12.95 10.18
CA ALA A 116 5.34 14.39 10.39
C ALA A 116 3.97 15.04 10.11
N PHE A 117 3.26 14.56 9.09
CA PHE A 117 1.99 15.12 8.65
C PHE A 117 0.79 14.27 9.06
N GLY A 118 1.02 13.10 9.66
CA GLY A 118 -0.04 12.16 10.04
C GLY A 118 -0.87 11.70 8.83
N THR A 119 -1.92 10.95 9.11
CA THR A 119 -2.96 10.58 8.14
C THR A 119 -3.79 11.78 7.64
N GLU A 120 -3.36 13.02 7.81
CA GLU A 120 -4.15 14.24 7.56
C GLU A 120 -4.27 14.59 6.06
N SER A 121 -4.53 13.60 5.22
CA SER A 121 -5.21 13.91 3.97
C SER A 121 -6.64 14.33 4.30
N GLU A 122 -7.08 15.49 3.84
CA GLU A 122 -8.49 15.94 3.97
C GLU A 122 -9.47 14.83 3.54
N LEU A 123 -9.08 14.01 2.55
CA LEU A 123 -9.84 12.85 2.10
C LEU A 123 -9.91 11.73 3.15
N TYR A 124 -8.82 11.44 3.85
CA TYR A 124 -8.79 10.43 4.91
C TYR A 124 -9.60 10.87 6.12
N ASP A 125 -9.45 12.12 6.53
CA ASP A 125 -10.25 12.71 7.60
C ASP A 125 -11.75 12.66 7.28
N TYR A 126 -12.10 13.01 6.05
CA TYR A 126 -13.45 12.96 5.54
C TYR A 126 -14.07 11.56 5.65
N ILE A 127 -13.36 10.51 5.25
CA ILE A 127 -13.88 9.12 5.33
C ILE A 127 -13.91 8.59 6.77
N GLN A 128 -13.06 9.06 7.69
CA GLN A 128 -13.11 8.65 9.10
C GLN A 128 -14.28 9.27 9.87
N GLY A 129 -15.06 10.14 9.23
CA GLY A 129 -16.24 10.75 9.83
C GLY A 129 -16.09 12.24 10.13
N LYS A 130 -14.98 12.87 9.76
CA LYS A 130 -14.89 14.35 9.73
C LYS A 130 -15.61 14.89 8.49
N ASN A 131 -16.88 14.55 8.36
CA ASN A 131 -17.80 15.06 7.33
C ASN A 131 -19.10 15.51 7.98
N ASN A 132 -19.93 16.23 7.23
CA ASN A 132 -21.16 16.84 7.77
C ASN A 132 -22.17 15.83 8.33
N TYR A 133 -22.07 14.55 7.96
CA TYR A 133 -22.94 13.49 8.50
C TYR A 133 -22.34 12.77 9.70
N LYS A 134 -21.11 13.11 10.11
CA LYS A 134 -20.33 12.37 11.12
C LYS A 134 -20.24 10.87 10.83
N GLN A 135 -20.30 10.52 9.55
CA GLN A 135 -20.45 9.14 9.11
C GLN A 135 -19.09 8.59 8.67
N LYS A 136 -18.68 7.46 9.23
CA LYS A 136 -17.55 6.71 8.69
C LYS A 136 -17.92 6.13 7.32
N ILE A 137 -17.13 6.46 6.31
CA ILE A 137 -17.22 5.92 4.96
C ILE A 137 -16.23 4.76 4.86
N GLU A 138 -16.65 3.69 4.20
CA GLU A 138 -15.79 2.55 3.95
C GLU A 138 -14.68 2.93 2.96
N MET A 139 -13.46 2.52 3.29
CA MET A 139 -12.30 2.67 2.41
C MET A 139 -12.46 1.81 1.15
N THR A 140 -12.06 2.35 0.01
CA THR A 140 -12.11 1.64 -1.27
C THR A 140 -10.77 1.67 -1.97
N ALA A 141 -10.45 0.60 -2.68
CA ALA A 141 -9.39 0.58 -3.67
C ALA A 141 -9.98 0.66 -5.10
N PRO A 142 -9.22 1.20 -6.07
CA PRO A 142 -7.94 1.90 -5.88
C PRO A 142 -8.12 3.35 -5.41
N VAL A 143 -7.07 3.92 -4.81
CA VAL A 143 -6.89 5.38 -4.75
C VAL A 143 -6.28 5.82 -6.08
N ILE A 144 -6.84 6.84 -6.71
CA ILE A 144 -6.39 7.32 -8.01
C ILE A 144 -5.79 8.73 -7.90
N THR A 145 -4.72 8.96 -8.65
CA THR A 145 -4.07 10.26 -8.80
C THR A 145 -4.08 10.64 -10.27
N GLN A 146 -4.82 11.68 -10.61
CA GLN A 146 -4.84 12.23 -11.97
C GLN A 146 -3.73 13.26 -12.09
N VAL A 147 -2.82 13.05 -13.04
CA VAL A 147 -1.67 13.91 -13.28
C VAL A 147 -1.95 14.81 -14.48
N SER A 148 -1.86 16.12 -14.31
CA SER A 148 -2.04 17.11 -15.37
C SER A 148 -0.82 18.04 -15.44
N GLY A 149 -0.52 18.60 -16.62
CA GLY A 149 0.59 19.55 -16.80
C GLY A 149 1.78 19.00 -17.61
N SER A 150 2.80 19.84 -17.77
CA SER A 150 4.07 19.53 -18.44
C SER A 150 5.23 19.57 -17.43
N ASP A 151 6.41 19.09 -17.82
CA ASP A 151 7.64 18.90 -17.01
C ASP A 151 8.08 20.07 -16.08
N LYS A 152 7.46 21.26 -16.18
CA LYS A 152 7.77 22.44 -15.35
C LYS A 152 6.66 22.83 -14.36
N SER A 153 5.43 22.31 -14.51
CA SER A 153 4.32 22.56 -13.58
C SER A 153 3.27 21.45 -13.66
N SER A 154 3.41 20.43 -12.81
CA SER A 154 2.43 19.34 -12.70
C SER A 154 1.41 19.67 -11.62
N SER A 155 0.13 19.47 -11.91
CA SER A 155 -0.95 19.46 -10.93
C SER A 155 -1.48 18.04 -10.76
N PHE A 156 -1.85 17.70 -9.53
CA PHE A 156 -2.28 16.37 -9.15
C PHE A 156 -3.65 16.45 -8.48
N VAL A 157 -4.55 15.56 -8.85
CA VAL A 157 -5.85 15.41 -8.17
C VAL A 157 -5.94 13.99 -7.64
N VAL A 158 -5.95 13.86 -6.32
CA VAL A 158 -6.12 12.59 -5.63
C VAL A 158 -7.61 12.34 -5.41
N SER A 159 -8.08 11.11 -5.60
CA SER A 159 -9.47 10.73 -5.42
C SER A 159 -9.60 9.28 -4.96
N PHE A 160 -10.66 8.98 -4.22
CA PHE A 160 -11.06 7.61 -3.88
C PHE A 160 -12.45 7.34 -4.45
N PHE A 161 -12.81 6.06 -4.60
CA PHE A 161 -14.13 5.70 -5.09
C PHE A 161 -15.15 5.74 -3.94
N VAL A 162 -16.25 6.46 -4.11
CA VAL A 162 -17.32 6.42 -3.09
C VAL A 162 -17.98 5.03 -3.11
N PRO A 163 -18.11 4.34 -1.96
CA PRO A 163 -18.75 3.01 -1.91
C PRO A 163 -20.17 3.00 -2.47
N LYS A 164 -20.61 1.85 -3.00
CA LYS A 164 -21.94 1.69 -3.62
C LYS A 164 -23.09 2.18 -2.73
N LYS A 165 -23.01 1.90 -1.42
CA LYS A 165 -24.01 2.32 -0.41
C LYS A 165 -24.15 3.85 -0.28
N ASN A 166 -23.07 4.58 -0.57
CA ASN A 166 -23.01 6.04 -0.46
C ASN A 166 -23.19 6.72 -1.83
N GLN A 167 -23.13 6.02 -2.96
CA GLN A 167 -23.02 6.69 -4.26
C GLN A 167 -24.20 7.58 -4.67
N ALA A 168 -25.41 7.18 -4.27
CA ALA A 168 -26.61 7.98 -4.56
C ALA A 168 -26.60 9.31 -3.80
N LYS A 169 -26.13 9.30 -2.54
CA LYS A 169 -26.10 10.45 -1.64
C LYS A 169 -24.89 10.39 -0.71
N PRO A 170 -23.68 10.74 -1.20
CA PRO A 170 -22.52 10.82 -0.32
C PRO A 170 -22.69 11.96 0.69
N PRO A 171 -21.94 11.96 1.81
CA PRO A 171 -21.82 13.17 2.61
C PRO A 171 -21.38 14.36 1.74
N PRO A 172 -21.81 15.59 2.04
CA PRO A 172 -21.37 16.76 1.28
C PRO A 172 -19.85 16.94 1.37
N PRO A 173 -19.17 17.31 0.28
CA PRO A 173 -17.74 17.61 0.31
C PRO A 173 -17.45 18.80 1.23
N LEU A 174 -16.30 18.79 1.90
CA LEU A 174 -15.80 19.93 2.66
C LEU A 174 -15.28 21.03 1.72
N LYS A 175 -14.98 22.22 2.28
CA LYS A 175 -14.38 23.32 1.51
C LYS A 175 -13.06 22.86 0.87
N GLY A 176 -12.93 23.02 -0.46
CA GLY A 176 -11.75 22.56 -1.22
C GLY A 176 -11.89 21.14 -1.81
N MET A 177 -12.87 20.36 -1.34
CA MET A 177 -13.17 19.04 -1.91
C MET A 177 -14.18 19.15 -3.05
N HIS A 178 -13.99 18.34 -4.08
CA HIS A 178 -14.85 18.31 -5.25
C HIS A 178 -15.34 16.89 -5.53
N VAL A 179 -16.62 16.75 -5.87
CA VAL A 179 -17.20 15.47 -6.30
C VAL A 179 -17.00 15.33 -7.80
N GLN A 180 -16.27 14.30 -8.22
CA GLN A 180 -16.17 13.92 -9.62
C GLN A 180 -17.24 12.85 -9.94
N ARG A 181 -18.04 13.08 -10.98
CA ARG A 181 -18.97 12.06 -11.51
C ARG A 181 -18.54 11.66 -12.91
N TRP A 182 -18.22 10.39 -13.08
CA TRP A 182 -17.82 9.84 -14.38
C TRP A 182 -19.05 9.57 -15.25
N LYS A 183 -18.86 9.59 -16.57
CA LYS A 183 -19.90 9.25 -17.55
C LYS A 183 -20.35 7.80 -17.33
N LYS A 184 -21.55 7.48 -17.83
CA LYS A 184 -22.11 6.11 -17.78
C LYS A 184 -21.18 5.07 -18.41
N THR A 185 -20.44 5.46 -19.46
CA THR A 185 -19.44 4.64 -20.10
C THR A 185 -18.16 5.45 -20.26
N VAL A 186 -17.04 4.88 -19.82
CA VAL A 186 -15.68 5.40 -19.97
C VAL A 186 -14.81 4.22 -20.39
N TYR A 187 -13.97 4.41 -21.41
CA TYR A 187 -12.98 3.42 -21.81
C TYR A 187 -11.64 3.78 -21.20
N VAL A 188 -10.85 2.76 -20.86
CA VAL A 188 -9.54 2.94 -20.23
C VAL A 188 -8.54 1.98 -20.87
N ALA A 189 -7.41 2.51 -21.32
CA ALA A 189 -6.24 1.70 -21.63
C ALA A 189 -5.39 1.59 -20.35
N VAL A 190 -5.05 0.37 -19.97
CA VAL A 190 -4.46 0.05 -18.66
C VAL A 190 -3.11 -0.63 -18.86
N ARG A 191 -2.13 -0.23 -18.04
CA ARG A 191 -0.88 -0.96 -17.86
C ARG A 191 -0.65 -1.17 -16.37
N GLN A 192 -0.49 -2.43 -15.98
CA GLN A 192 -0.15 -2.81 -14.62
C GLN A 192 1.36 -2.81 -14.41
N PHE A 193 1.81 -2.37 -13.24
CA PHE A 193 3.22 -2.41 -12.83
C PHE A 193 3.38 -2.60 -11.32
N GLY A 194 4.52 -3.15 -10.94
CA GLY A 194 4.87 -3.48 -9.56
C GLY A 194 5.63 -2.37 -8.83
N GLY A 195 5.85 -2.56 -7.53
CA GLY A 195 6.73 -1.71 -6.72
C GLY A 195 6.11 -0.38 -6.30
N PHE A 196 6.96 0.55 -5.85
CA PHE A 196 6.53 1.86 -5.35
C PHE A 196 6.40 2.88 -6.47
N VAL A 197 5.23 3.50 -6.57
CA VAL A 197 4.97 4.66 -7.45
C VAL A 197 5.90 5.82 -7.07
N ASN A 198 6.64 6.38 -8.02
CA ASN A 198 7.41 7.62 -7.91
C ASN A 198 7.40 8.37 -9.26
N ASP A 199 7.83 9.64 -9.29
CA ASP A 199 7.69 10.47 -10.49
C ASP A 199 8.44 9.89 -11.71
N THR A 200 9.60 9.27 -11.48
CA THR A 200 10.42 8.68 -12.55
C THR A 200 9.75 7.45 -13.15
N ASN A 201 9.37 6.47 -12.33
CA ASN A 201 8.81 5.22 -12.86
C ASN A 201 7.40 5.39 -13.44
N VAL A 202 6.58 6.30 -12.90
CA VAL A 202 5.25 6.58 -13.45
C VAL A 202 5.35 7.13 -14.86
N GLY A 203 6.32 8.01 -15.12
CA GLY A 203 6.57 8.54 -16.46
C GLY A 203 7.00 7.43 -17.43
N GLU A 204 7.89 6.53 -17.00
CA GLU A 204 8.35 5.39 -17.79
C GLU A 204 7.21 4.42 -18.11
N GLU A 205 6.38 4.06 -17.14
CA GLU A 205 5.24 3.15 -17.33
C GLU A 205 4.15 3.78 -18.21
N ALA A 206 3.90 5.09 -18.09
CA ALA A 206 3.00 5.81 -18.97
C ALA A 206 3.52 5.85 -20.42
N ALA A 207 4.81 6.09 -20.61
CA ALA A 207 5.44 6.02 -21.93
C ALA A 207 5.37 4.60 -22.52
N ALA A 208 5.61 3.57 -21.71
CA ALA A 208 5.51 2.17 -22.12
C ALA A 208 4.09 1.80 -22.56
N LEU A 209 3.05 2.23 -21.82
CA LEU A 209 1.66 2.05 -22.25
C LEU A 209 1.36 2.79 -23.55
N LYS A 210 1.81 4.04 -23.69
CA LYS A 210 1.59 4.82 -24.90
C LYS A 210 2.23 4.15 -26.13
N ASN A 211 3.43 3.62 -25.96
CA ASN A 211 4.15 2.92 -27.02
C ASN A 211 3.47 1.60 -27.40
N SER A 212 2.95 0.83 -26.43
CA SER A 212 2.32 -0.47 -26.71
C SER A 212 1.03 -0.36 -27.52
N ILE A 213 0.34 0.77 -27.47
CA ILE A 213 -0.89 1.02 -28.23
C ILE A 213 -0.69 1.94 -29.44
N ALA A 214 0.53 2.36 -29.73
CA ALA A 214 0.83 3.29 -30.82
C ALA A 214 0.34 2.77 -32.17
N GLY A 215 -0.27 3.66 -32.97
CA GLY A 215 -0.80 3.32 -34.31
C GLY A 215 -2.13 2.57 -34.28
N THR A 216 -2.67 2.22 -33.11
CA THR A 216 -3.99 1.59 -33.00
C THR A 216 -5.11 2.63 -32.97
N GLN A 217 -6.35 2.21 -33.26
CA GLN A 217 -7.53 3.06 -33.09
C GLN A 217 -7.68 3.61 -31.66
N TRP A 218 -7.19 2.87 -30.65
CA TRP A 218 -7.22 3.28 -29.25
C TRP A 218 -6.30 4.47 -28.99
N SER A 219 -5.10 4.47 -29.57
CA SER A 219 -4.18 5.62 -29.46
C SER A 219 -4.79 6.88 -30.04
N SER A 220 -5.44 6.80 -31.21
CA SER A 220 -6.12 7.94 -31.82
C SER A 220 -7.32 8.43 -30.99
N ALA A 221 -8.07 7.52 -30.37
CA ALA A 221 -9.18 7.87 -29.49
C ALA A 221 -8.69 8.58 -28.22
N ILE A 222 -7.62 8.08 -27.60
CA ILE A 222 -6.93 8.71 -26.45
C ILE A 222 -6.44 10.10 -26.83
N ASP A 223 -5.69 10.24 -27.93
CA ASP A 223 -5.20 11.55 -28.36
C ASP A 223 -6.33 12.55 -28.59
N LYS A 224 -7.48 12.10 -29.12
CA LYS A 224 -8.67 12.96 -29.30
C LYS A 224 -9.28 13.36 -27.95
N SER A 225 -9.41 12.41 -27.03
CA SER A 225 -9.99 12.62 -25.69
C SER A 225 -9.12 13.50 -24.77
N HIS A 226 -7.81 13.51 -24.98
CA HIS A 226 -6.86 14.28 -24.18
C HIS A 226 -6.43 15.61 -24.82
N LYS A 227 -6.83 15.90 -26.07
CA LYS A 227 -6.66 17.22 -26.68
C LYS A 227 -7.48 18.29 -25.94
N LYS A 228 -7.10 19.55 -26.11
CA LYS A 228 -7.85 20.70 -25.55
C LYS A 228 -9.31 20.63 -26.02
N GLY A 229 -10.24 20.47 -25.07
CA GLY A 229 -11.68 20.27 -25.33
C GLY A 229 -12.15 18.81 -25.44
N GLY A 230 -11.26 17.82 -25.27
CA GLY A 230 -11.54 16.38 -25.45
C GLY A 230 -12.22 15.66 -24.29
N GLY A 231 -12.48 16.34 -23.17
CA GLY A 231 -13.20 15.79 -22.02
C GLY A 231 -12.32 15.22 -20.91
N TYR A 232 -11.03 14.94 -21.18
CA TYR A 232 -10.06 14.48 -20.17
C TYR A 232 -8.84 15.41 -20.14
N ALA A 233 -8.68 16.16 -19.04
CA ALA A 233 -7.62 17.16 -18.90
C ALA A 233 -6.29 16.58 -18.37
N SER A 234 -6.35 15.47 -17.64
CA SER A 234 -5.16 14.78 -17.13
C SER A 234 -4.38 14.13 -18.25
N ALA A 235 -3.05 14.13 -18.19
CA ALA A 235 -2.21 13.36 -19.11
C ALA A 235 -2.40 11.85 -18.93
N TYR A 236 -2.44 11.39 -17.68
CA TYR A 236 -2.73 10.01 -17.30
C TYR A 236 -3.26 9.96 -15.86
N THR A 237 -3.77 8.80 -15.46
CA THR A 237 -4.15 8.51 -14.07
C THR A 237 -3.30 7.36 -13.54
N VAL A 238 -2.83 7.48 -12.30
CA VAL A 238 -2.16 6.41 -11.56
C VAL A 238 -3.16 5.83 -10.57
N ALA A 239 -3.45 4.53 -10.64
CA ALA A 239 -4.30 3.81 -9.70
C ALA A 239 -3.44 2.95 -8.78
N GLN A 240 -3.59 3.13 -7.47
CA GLN A 240 -2.85 2.42 -6.44
C GLN A 240 -3.84 1.59 -5.60
N TYR A 241 -3.68 0.28 -5.63
CA TYR A 241 -4.60 -0.64 -4.95
C TYR A 241 -4.18 -0.94 -3.52
N ASN A 242 -2.87 -0.99 -3.30
CA ASN A 242 -2.29 -1.33 -2.01
C ASN A 242 -2.25 -0.12 -1.10
N ALA A 243 -2.49 -0.36 0.19
CA ALA A 243 -2.34 0.65 1.21
C ALA A 243 -0.93 1.26 1.17
N PRO A 244 -0.73 2.49 1.69
CA PRO A 244 0.59 3.10 1.78
C PRO A 244 1.65 2.19 2.43
N PHE A 245 1.21 1.29 3.31
CA PHE A 245 2.05 0.38 4.10
C PHE A 245 2.06 -1.09 3.62
N GLU A 246 1.61 -1.40 2.41
CA GLU A 246 1.67 -2.78 1.91
C GLU A 246 2.78 -2.92 0.85
N TYR A 247 3.90 -3.57 1.18
CA TYR A 247 5.17 -3.44 0.44
C TYR A 247 5.40 -4.52 -0.62
N ALA A 248 4.71 -5.64 -0.51
CA ALA A 248 4.86 -6.78 -1.38
C ALA A 248 3.73 -6.87 -2.40
N ASP A 249 4.05 -7.43 -3.57
CA ASP A 249 3.07 -7.74 -4.60
C ASP A 249 2.20 -6.51 -4.94
N ARG A 250 2.81 -5.32 -4.86
CA ARG A 250 2.13 -4.05 -5.09
C ARG A 250 1.61 -4.02 -6.51
N VAL A 251 0.32 -3.79 -6.65
CA VAL A 251 -0.37 -3.59 -7.90
C VAL A 251 -0.66 -2.10 -8.05
N ASN A 252 -0.02 -1.51 -9.05
CA ASN A 252 -0.36 -0.18 -9.52
C ASN A 252 -0.71 -0.26 -11.00
N GLU A 253 -1.48 0.71 -11.46
CA GLU A 253 -1.87 0.81 -12.87
C GLU A 253 -1.70 2.23 -13.39
N ILE A 254 -1.29 2.34 -14.65
CA ILE A 254 -1.39 3.57 -15.44
C ILE A 254 -2.62 3.47 -16.34
N TRP A 255 -3.44 4.52 -16.32
CA TRP A 255 -4.69 4.62 -17.06
C TRP A 255 -4.65 5.80 -18.04
N PHE A 256 -4.98 5.54 -19.31
CA PHE A 256 -5.40 6.57 -20.27
C PHE A 256 -6.91 6.45 -20.49
N LEU A 257 -7.66 7.47 -20.11
CA LEU A 257 -9.12 7.49 -20.21
C LEU A 257 -9.53 8.04 -21.58
N PHE A 258 -10.49 7.42 -22.24
CA PHE A 258 -10.96 7.89 -23.52
C PHE A 258 -12.43 7.57 -23.78
N ASP A 259 -13.00 8.29 -24.74
CA ASP A 259 -14.32 8.00 -25.28
C ASP A 259 -14.16 7.31 -26.64
N MET A 260 -14.84 6.17 -26.83
CA MET A 260 -15.04 5.62 -28.16
C MET A 260 -16.31 6.20 -28.77
N GLN A 261 -16.24 6.60 -30.04
CA GLN A 261 -17.47 6.85 -30.78
C GLN A 261 -18.21 5.53 -30.92
N ASN A 262 -19.42 5.43 -30.36
CA ASN A 262 -20.31 4.33 -30.69
C ASN A 262 -20.49 4.36 -32.21
N ARG A 263 -20.23 3.23 -32.88
CA ARG A 263 -20.84 2.96 -34.18
C ARG A 263 -22.35 3.07 -33.93
N LYS A 264 -22.95 4.23 -34.23
CA LYS A 264 -24.41 4.33 -34.32
C LYS A 264 -24.83 3.21 -35.26
N GLY A 265 -25.74 2.37 -34.80
CA GLY A 265 -26.25 1.27 -35.58
C GLY A 265 -26.70 1.78 -36.94
N ASN A 266 -26.10 1.25 -38.00
CA ASN A 266 -26.83 1.06 -39.25
C ASN A 266 -27.93 0.04 -38.93
N MET A 267 -29.07 0.54 -38.47
CA MET A 267 -30.35 -0.08 -38.81
C MET A 267 -31.03 0.92 -39.72
N MET A 268 -31.01 0.58 -41.00
CA MET A 268 -31.99 1.05 -41.98
C MET A 268 -33.40 0.65 -41.52
#